data_AF-A0A7Y0ZY37-F1
#
_entry.id   AF-A0A7Y0ZY37-F1
#
_cell.length_a   1.000
_cell.length_b   1.000
_cell.length_c   1.000
_cell.angle_alpha   90.00
_cell.angle_beta   90.00
_cell.angle_gamma   90.00
#
_symmetry.space_group_name_H-M   'P 1'
#
loop_
_entity.id
_entity.type
_entity.pdbx_description
1 polymer ?
#
loop_
_entity_poly.entity_id
_entity_poly.type
_entity_poly.pdbx_seq_one_letter_code
_entity_poly.pdbx_strand_id
1 'polypeptide(L)'
;MNSTTQTPDMLGASNPFVRGYDNLSIERLILITYANDCPPCFRSIHDSQAHLLDDALELFPCVFNDDAALISEGQSIPDELEECFQSTGLVRQVVYAVTGEMLDERHHVGDLYSLKEAQAMVHRLSFDTGHYSRAWEISTAHLTEEALRYLEYRAGRFNAGATGLLYEPFALRDCNGLGCKLIGTPWTDENLMKIEGSPYTSLRQEQLDAGTPEALVNVLYLAALADVRLLIFDPDAAVLDGLAIYDE
;
A
#
# COMPACT_ATOMS: atom_id res chain seq x y z
N MET A 1 -28.09 -24.54 17.05
CA MET A 1 -28.35 -23.38 16.18
C MET A 1 -27.64 -22.19 16.81
N ASN A 2 -26.86 -21.51 15.96
CA ASN A 2 -26.13 -20.26 16.17
C ASN A 2 -24.94 -20.30 17.12
N SER A 3 -23.87 -20.96 16.67
CA SER A 3 -22.51 -20.56 17.01
C SER A 3 -22.16 -19.36 16.13
N THR A 4 -22.19 -18.17 16.71
CA THR A 4 -21.68 -16.95 16.11
C THR A 4 -20.17 -17.08 15.98
N THR A 5 -19.70 -17.29 14.75
CA THR A 5 -18.30 -17.12 14.37
C THR A 5 -17.97 -15.64 14.51
N GLN A 6 -17.54 -15.23 15.70
CA GLN A 6 -16.89 -13.94 15.89
C GLN A 6 -15.48 -14.08 15.33
N THR A 7 -15.30 -13.64 14.09
CA THR A 7 -14.04 -13.06 13.63
C THR A 7 -13.58 -12.08 14.72
N PRO A 8 -12.37 -12.19 15.27
CA PRO A 8 -11.93 -11.24 16.25
C PRO A 8 -11.84 -9.86 15.60
N ASP A 9 -12.80 -9.00 15.93
CA ASP A 9 -12.71 -7.55 15.84
C ASP A 9 -11.50 -7.11 16.69
N MET A 10 -10.31 -7.16 16.10
CA MET A 10 -9.12 -6.50 16.61
C MET A 10 -9.25 -5.01 16.33
N LEU A 11 -9.81 -4.29 17.30
CA LEU A 11 -9.95 -2.85 17.38
C LEU A 11 -8.78 -2.04 16.75
N GLY A 12 -9.11 -1.26 15.72
CA GLY A 12 -8.65 0.13 15.56
C GLY A 12 -7.19 0.42 15.18
N ALA A 13 -6.31 -0.57 15.10
CA ALA A 13 -4.96 -0.39 14.56
C ALA A 13 -4.86 -1.10 13.21
N SER A 14 -4.54 -0.34 12.16
CA SER A 14 -4.13 -0.89 10.86
C SER A 14 -3.10 -2.00 11.05
N ASN A 15 -3.20 -3.09 10.27
CA ASN A 15 -2.18 -4.14 10.24
C ASN A 15 -0.77 -3.51 10.23
N PRO A 16 0.06 -3.71 11.27
CA PRO A 16 1.26 -2.89 11.48
C PRO A 16 2.37 -3.19 10.47
N PHE A 17 2.23 -4.26 9.68
CA PHE A 17 3.11 -4.55 8.57
C PHE A 17 2.78 -3.76 7.30
N VAL A 18 1.57 -3.19 7.20
CA VAL A 18 1.15 -2.35 6.07
C VAL A 18 1.95 -1.06 6.11
N ARG A 19 2.63 -0.77 5.00
CA ARG A 19 3.43 0.45 4.85
C ARG A 19 3.41 0.90 3.41
N GLY A 20 3.58 2.21 3.23
CA GLY A 20 3.62 2.82 1.92
C GLY A 20 2.23 3.07 1.36
N TYR A 21 2.22 3.48 0.09
CA TYR A 21 1.01 3.75 -0.66
C TYR A 21 0.84 2.67 -1.72
N ASP A 22 -0.35 2.08 -1.77
CA ASP A 22 -0.79 1.20 -2.84
C ASP A 22 -1.50 2.01 -3.93
N ASN A 23 -1.79 1.37 -5.08
CA ASN A 23 -2.60 1.95 -6.16
C ASN A 23 -2.21 3.39 -6.57
N LEU A 24 -0.90 3.64 -6.66
CA LEU A 24 -0.38 4.95 -7.05
C LEU A 24 -0.90 5.37 -8.43
N SER A 25 -1.42 6.58 -8.52
CA SER A 25 -1.95 7.17 -9.75
C SER A 25 -1.44 8.58 -9.92
N ILE A 26 -1.33 9.01 -11.18
CA ILE A 26 -0.91 10.37 -11.54
C ILE A 26 -2.12 11.11 -12.10
N GLU A 27 -2.40 12.29 -11.56
CA GLU A 27 -3.40 13.20 -12.08
C GLU A 27 -2.73 14.48 -12.58
N ARG A 28 -3.12 14.94 -13.77
CA ARG A 28 -2.64 16.20 -14.34
C ARG A 28 -3.58 17.33 -13.96
N LEU A 29 -3.09 18.25 -13.16
CA LEU A 29 -3.81 19.38 -12.59
C LEU A 29 -3.21 20.70 -13.07
N ILE A 30 -3.99 21.77 -13.03
CA ILE A 30 -3.52 23.14 -13.23
C ILE A 30 -3.74 23.96 -11.97
N LEU A 31 -2.69 24.70 -11.58
CA LEU A 31 -2.74 25.66 -10.48
C LEU A 31 -3.28 26.98 -11.01
N ILE A 32 -4.42 27.43 -10.48
CA ILE A 32 -5.13 28.62 -10.93
C ILE A 32 -5.08 29.69 -9.84
N THR A 33 -4.73 30.92 -10.24
CA THR A 33 -4.97 32.13 -9.44
C THR A 33 -6.15 32.89 -10.03
N TYR A 34 -7.08 33.32 -9.19
CA TYR A 34 -8.27 34.09 -9.56
C TYR A 34 -8.40 35.30 -8.65
N ALA A 35 -9.58 35.94 -8.60
CA ALA A 35 -9.89 37.17 -7.87
C ALA A 35 -8.91 37.51 -6.72
N ASN A 36 -8.36 38.73 -6.75
CA ASN A 36 -7.32 39.19 -5.83
C ASN A 36 -7.73 38.88 -4.37
N ASP A 37 -6.94 38.02 -3.72
CA ASP A 37 -7.07 37.53 -2.32
C ASP A 37 -7.72 36.15 -2.13
N CYS A 38 -8.20 35.49 -3.18
CA CYS A 38 -8.60 34.09 -3.08
C CYS A 38 -7.36 33.16 -3.09
N PRO A 39 -7.32 32.10 -2.26
CA PRO A 39 -6.26 31.09 -2.33
C PRO A 39 -6.20 30.45 -3.73
N PRO A 40 -5.00 30.14 -4.26
CA PRO A 40 -4.88 29.37 -5.48
C PRO A 40 -5.61 28.02 -5.35
N CYS A 41 -6.15 27.53 -6.44
CA CYS A 41 -6.82 26.22 -6.48
C CYS A 41 -6.22 25.33 -7.56
N PHE A 42 -6.33 24.02 -7.36
CA PHE A 42 -6.00 23.02 -8.35
C PHE A 42 -7.27 22.54 -9.04
N ARG A 43 -7.24 22.41 -10.37
CA ARG A 43 -8.34 21.84 -11.15
C ARG A 43 -7.81 20.89 -12.21
N SER A 44 -8.58 19.85 -12.49
CA SER A 44 -8.32 18.97 -13.63
C SER A 44 -8.68 19.70 -14.92
N ILE A 45 -8.02 19.34 -16.02
CA ILE A 45 -8.35 19.90 -17.33
C ILE A 45 -9.57 19.17 -17.85
N HIS A 46 -10.55 19.91 -18.37
CA HIS A 46 -11.73 19.30 -18.96
C HIS A 46 -11.36 18.39 -20.16
N ASP A 47 -12.05 17.26 -20.30
CA ASP A 47 -11.70 16.20 -21.27
C ASP A 47 -11.59 16.69 -22.72
N SER A 48 -12.37 17.70 -23.12
CA SER A 48 -12.30 18.31 -24.46
C SER A 48 -10.91 18.92 -24.77
N GLN A 49 -10.15 19.29 -23.75
CA GLN A 49 -8.83 19.91 -23.83
C GLN A 49 -7.71 19.02 -23.28
N ALA A 50 -7.97 17.74 -22.98
CA ALA A 50 -6.96 16.81 -22.47
C ALA A 50 -5.76 16.61 -23.41
N HIS A 51 -5.93 16.90 -24.70
CA HIS A 51 -4.90 16.82 -25.73
C HIS A 51 -3.90 17.99 -25.71
N LEU A 52 -4.18 19.08 -24.99
CA LEU A 52 -3.30 20.24 -24.90
C LEU A 52 -2.03 19.90 -24.12
N LEU A 53 -0.87 20.31 -24.66
CA LEU A 53 0.44 20.18 -24.00
C LEU A 53 0.60 21.22 -22.89
N ASP A 54 1.54 21.02 -21.96
CA ASP A 54 1.74 21.89 -20.79
C ASP A 54 1.97 23.36 -21.19
N ASP A 55 2.80 23.59 -22.21
CA ASP A 55 3.10 24.92 -22.75
C ASP A 55 1.86 25.65 -23.33
N ALA A 56 0.80 24.91 -23.66
CA ALA A 56 -0.47 25.47 -24.15
C ALA A 56 -1.48 25.73 -23.03
N LEU A 57 -1.10 25.47 -21.78
CA LEU A 57 -1.92 25.70 -20.58
C LEU A 57 -1.29 26.76 -19.68
N GLU A 58 0.03 26.70 -19.49
CA GLU A 58 0.73 27.58 -18.56
C GLU A 58 0.64 29.04 -18.98
N LEU A 59 0.35 29.92 -18.02
CA LEU A 59 0.25 31.36 -18.21
C LEU A 59 -0.88 31.80 -19.15
N PHE A 60 -1.80 30.89 -19.48
CA PHE A 60 -3.00 31.22 -20.25
C PHE A 60 -4.23 31.45 -19.34
N PRO A 61 -5.11 32.41 -19.70
CA PRO A 61 -6.40 32.58 -19.06
C PRO A 61 -7.27 31.33 -19.18
N CYS A 62 -8.03 31.05 -18.12
CA CYS A 62 -8.98 29.94 -18.08
C CYS A 62 -10.32 30.35 -17.48
N VAL A 63 -11.34 29.57 -17.83
CA VAL A 63 -12.61 29.51 -17.12
C VAL A 63 -12.66 28.20 -16.33
N PHE A 64 -13.18 28.22 -15.11
CA PHE A 64 -13.18 27.05 -14.22
C PHE A 64 -14.42 27.02 -13.30
N ASN A 65 -14.71 25.83 -12.77
CA ASN A 65 -15.72 25.57 -11.76
C ASN A 65 -15.10 24.73 -10.63
N ASP A 66 -15.89 24.00 -9.84
CA ASP A 66 -15.34 23.21 -8.73
C ASP A 66 -14.61 21.94 -9.17
N ASP A 67 -14.91 21.41 -10.36
CA ASP A 67 -14.42 20.12 -10.83
C ASP A 67 -13.29 20.26 -11.87
N ALA A 68 -13.44 21.19 -12.82
CA ALA A 68 -12.56 21.29 -13.98
C ALA A 68 -12.28 22.73 -14.42
N ALA A 69 -11.34 22.86 -15.35
CA ALA A 69 -10.98 24.11 -16.00
C ALA A 69 -10.78 23.94 -17.51
N LEU A 70 -11.04 25.02 -18.24
CA LEU A 70 -10.88 25.17 -19.69
C LEU A 70 -10.02 26.39 -19.98
N ILE A 71 -9.00 26.24 -20.84
CA ILE A 71 -8.25 27.36 -21.40
C ILE A 71 -9.14 28.13 -22.35
N SER A 72 -9.27 29.43 -22.12
CA SER A 72 -10.09 30.32 -22.95
C SER A 72 -9.31 30.99 -24.08
N GLU A 73 -7.99 31.14 -23.92
CA GLU A 73 -7.16 31.78 -24.94
C GLU A 73 -6.75 30.79 -26.04
N GLY A 74 -7.02 31.15 -27.30
CA GLY A 74 -6.66 30.34 -28.47
C GLY A 74 -7.47 29.06 -28.67
N GLN A 75 -8.50 28.82 -27.85
CA GLN A 75 -9.37 27.65 -27.91
C GLN A 75 -10.81 28.06 -28.18
N SER A 76 -11.54 27.26 -28.97
CA SER A 76 -12.99 27.42 -29.16
C SER A 76 -13.72 26.63 -28.06
N ILE A 77 -14.36 27.33 -27.14
CA ILE A 77 -15.22 26.72 -26.12
C ILE A 77 -16.65 26.75 -26.66
N PRO A 78 -17.36 25.61 -26.76
CA PRO A 78 -18.78 25.59 -27.09
C PRO A 78 -19.60 26.39 -26.07
N ASP A 79 -20.58 27.18 -26.54
CA ASP A 79 -21.43 28.02 -25.68
C ASP A 79 -22.06 27.22 -24.52
N GLU A 80 -22.49 25.98 -24.78
CA GLU A 80 -23.07 25.07 -23.78
C GLU A 80 -22.10 24.75 -22.63
N LEU A 81 -20.80 24.66 -22.92
CA LEU A 81 -19.77 24.47 -21.91
C LEU A 81 -19.47 25.78 -21.20
N GLU A 82 -19.37 26.90 -21.92
CA GLU A 82 -19.05 28.21 -21.33
C GLU A 82 -20.03 28.61 -20.22
N GLU A 83 -21.32 28.32 -20.36
CA GLU A 83 -22.34 28.56 -19.33
C GLU A 83 -22.11 27.76 -18.03
N CYS A 84 -21.39 26.64 -18.10
CA CYS A 84 -21.08 25.78 -16.95
C CYS A 84 -19.85 26.24 -16.14
N PHE A 85 -19.04 27.17 -16.67
CA PHE A 85 -17.81 27.66 -16.03
C PHE A 85 -17.94 29.14 -15.66
N GLN A 86 -18.23 29.41 -14.40
CA GLN A 86 -18.59 30.75 -13.92
C GLN A 86 -17.40 31.58 -13.42
N SER A 87 -16.29 30.92 -13.10
CA SER A 87 -15.10 31.59 -12.56
C SER A 87 -14.05 31.77 -13.64
N THR A 88 -13.33 32.89 -13.59
CA THR A 88 -12.21 33.18 -14.48
C THR A 88 -10.91 33.27 -13.69
N GLY A 89 -9.82 32.81 -14.30
CA GLY A 89 -8.52 32.76 -13.64
C GLY A 89 -7.36 32.75 -14.63
N LEU A 90 -6.16 32.69 -14.07
CA LEU A 90 -4.92 32.54 -14.80
C LEU A 90 -4.23 31.27 -14.32
N VAL A 91 -3.91 30.37 -15.26
CA VAL A 91 -3.10 29.19 -14.98
C VAL A 91 -1.66 29.64 -14.68
N ARG A 92 -1.14 29.25 -13.53
CA ARG A 92 0.24 29.55 -13.11
C ARG A 92 1.21 28.46 -13.46
N GLN A 93 0.77 27.21 -13.37
CA GLN A 93 1.63 26.04 -13.54
C GLN A 93 0.79 24.79 -13.81
N VAL A 94 1.35 23.86 -14.58
CA VAL A 94 0.84 22.48 -14.67
C VAL A 94 1.54 21.60 -13.65
N VAL A 95 0.76 20.80 -12.94
CA VAL A 95 1.25 19.90 -11.89
C VAL A 95 0.78 18.48 -12.17
N TYR A 96 1.67 17.53 -11.96
CA TYR A 96 1.38 16.10 -11.98
C TYR A 96 1.32 15.61 -10.54
N ALA A 97 0.11 15.60 -9.98
CA ALA A 97 -0.15 15.17 -8.62
C ALA A 97 -0.11 13.63 -8.56
N VAL A 98 0.75 13.10 -7.70
CA VAL A 98 0.78 11.68 -7.37
C VAL A 98 -0.09 11.46 -6.15
N THR A 99 -1.08 10.58 -6.29
CA THR A 99 -1.90 10.10 -5.19
C THR A 99 -1.70 8.60 -5.01
N GLY A 100 -1.85 8.11 -3.78
CA GLY A 100 -1.84 6.69 -3.51
C GLY A 100 -2.82 6.34 -2.40
N GLU A 101 -3.16 5.07 -2.29
CA GLU A 101 -4.10 4.56 -1.31
C GLU A 101 -3.35 4.04 -0.08
N MET A 102 -3.84 4.38 1.10
CA MET A 102 -3.38 3.82 2.36
C MET A 102 -4.62 3.57 3.22
N LEU A 103 -4.83 2.30 3.60
CA LEU A 103 -6.01 1.88 4.37
C LEU A 103 -7.35 2.20 3.67
N ASP A 104 -7.43 1.90 2.36
CA ASP A 104 -8.59 2.18 1.50
C ASP A 104 -8.96 3.68 1.36
N GLU A 105 -8.11 4.58 1.86
CA GLU A 105 -8.25 6.02 1.70
C GLU A 105 -7.23 6.55 0.71
N ARG A 106 -7.65 7.49 -0.15
CA ARG A 106 -6.78 8.13 -1.13
C ARG A 106 -6.06 9.32 -0.51
N HIS A 107 -4.74 9.30 -0.58
CA HIS A 107 -3.85 10.32 -0.01
C HIS A 107 -3.01 10.98 -1.10
N HIS A 108 -2.76 12.28 -0.92
CA HIS A 108 -1.82 13.01 -1.75
C HIS A 108 -0.38 12.68 -1.32
N VAL A 109 0.45 12.29 -2.28
CA VAL A 109 1.85 11.89 -2.04
C VAL A 109 2.82 13.01 -2.40
N GLY A 110 2.57 13.69 -3.52
CA GLY A 110 3.38 14.83 -3.93
C GLY A 110 3.01 15.40 -5.30
N ASP A 111 3.42 16.64 -5.51
CA ASP A 111 3.26 17.40 -6.74
C ASP A 111 4.58 17.46 -7.52
N LEU A 112 4.54 17.08 -8.81
CA LEU A 112 5.69 17.09 -9.71
C LEU A 112 5.42 17.99 -10.91
N TYR A 113 6.49 18.49 -11.53
CA TYR A 113 6.39 19.51 -12.59
C TYR A 113 6.61 18.94 -14.00
N SER A 114 6.64 17.61 -14.13
CA SER A 114 6.61 16.93 -15.42
C SER A 114 6.04 15.52 -15.29
N LEU A 115 5.36 15.05 -16.34
CA LEU A 115 4.82 13.69 -16.38
C LEU A 115 5.93 12.65 -16.18
N LYS A 116 7.11 12.90 -16.76
CA LYS A 116 8.26 12.01 -16.67
C LYS A 116 8.75 11.85 -15.24
N GLU A 117 8.81 12.93 -14.47
CA GLU A 117 9.21 12.88 -13.05
C GLU A 117 8.15 12.18 -12.21
N ALA A 118 6.87 12.45 -12.44
CA ALA A 118 5.78 11.77 -11.76
C ALA A 118 5.80 10.26 -12.04
N GLN A 119 5.99 9.86 -13.31
CA GLN A 119 6.14 8.46 -13.71
C GLN A 119 7.39 7.81 -13.07
N ALA A 120 8.51 8.53 -13.01
CA ALA A 120 9.71 8.03 -12.35
C ALA A 120 9.52 7.88 -10.83
N MET A 121 8.78 8.80 -10.19
CA MET A 121 8.41 8.69 -8.78
C MET A 121 7.50 7.49 -8.56
N VAL A 122 6.40 7.38 -9.31
CA VAL A 122 5.49 6.22 -9.22
C VAL A 122 6.25 4.93 -9.44
N HIS A 123 7.06 4.81 -10.50
CA HIS A 123 7.86 3.60 -10.73
C HIS A 123 8.78 3.24 -9.55
N ARG A 124 9.39 4.24 -8.89
CA ARG A 124 10.23 4.02 -7.71
C ARG A 124 9.42 3.63 -6.47
N LEU A 125 8.20 4.15 -6.33
CA LEU A 125 7.31 3.91 -5.20
C LEU A 125 6.40 2.69 -5.38
N SER A 126 6.13 2.23 -6.62
CA SER A 126 5.32 1.04 -6.91
C SER A 126 6.09 -0.27 -6.69
N PHE A 127 7.41 -0.19 -6.54
CA PHE A 127 8.28 -1.32 -6.14
C PHE A 127 8.26 -2.55 -7.04
N ASP A 128 7.86 -2.42 -8.31
CA ASP A 128 7.87 -3.51 -9.30
C ASP A 128 9.23 -4.20 -9.46
N THR A 129 10.32 -3.50 -9.11
CA THR A 129 11.71 -3.95 -9.29
C THR A 129 12.48 -4.26 -7.99
N GLY A 130 11.81 -4.26 -6.82
CA GLY A 130 12.41 -4.78 -5.57
C GLY A 130 13.29 -3.83 -4.75
N HIS A 131 13.11 -2.51 -4.88
CA HIS A 131 13.93 -1.52 -4.17
C HIS A 131 13.53 -1.24 -2.70
N TYR A 132 12.36 -1.68 -2.24
CA TYR A 132 12.06 -1.75 -0.80
C TYR A 132 12.08 -3.21 -0.35
N SER A 133 12.90 -3.49 0.65
CA SER A 133 13.01 -4.82 1.24
C SER A 133 11.65 -5.23 1.78
N ARG A 134 10.99 -6.24 1.19
CA ARG A 134 9.79 -6.90 1.77
C ARG A 134 10.16 -7.74 3.00
N ALA A 135 11.14 -7.27 3.77
CA ALA A 135 11.56 -7.86 5.02
C ALA A 135 11.11 -6.98 6.18
N TRP A 136 10.88 -7.64 7.30
CA TRP A 136 10.67 -7.06 8.62
C TRP A 136 11.53 -7.79 9.63
N GLU A 137 12.04 -7.04 10.59
CA GLU A 137 12.74 -7.53 11.76
C GLU A 137 12.02 -6.95 12.98
N ILE A 138 11.49 -7.82 13.83
CA ILE A 138 10.66 -7.47 14.99
C ILE A 138 11.08 -8.30 16.20
N SER A 139 10.73 -7.83 17.39
CA SER A 139 11.05 -8.54 18.63
C SER A 139 10.48 -9.97 18.69
N THR A 140 11.24 -10.90 19.29
CA THR A 140 10.73 -12.24 19.67
C THR A 140 9.57 -12.18 20.66
N ALA A 141 9.38 -11.05 21.37
CA ALA A 141 8.25 -10.83 22.29
C ALA A 141 6.86 -10.97 21.62
N HIS A 142 6.79 -10.96 20.29
CA HIS A 142 5.55 -11.20 19.53
C HIS A 142 5.21 -12.68 19.34
N LEU A 143 6.00 -13.59 19.90
CA LEU A 143 5.78 -15.03 19.86
C LEU A 143 5.72 -15.58 21.29
N THR A 144 4.89 -16.60 21.48
CA THR A 144 4.90 -17.41 22.71
C THR A 144 6.15 -18.29 22.75
N GLU A 145 6.54 -18.76 23.95
CA GLU A 145 7.66 -19.71 24.09
C GLU A 145 7.46 -20.99 23.25
N GLU A 146 6.21 -21.47 23.14
CA GLU A 146 5.85 -22.60 22.29
C GLU A 146 6.14 -22.31 20.80
N ALA A 147 5.78 -21.12 20.31
CA ALA A 147 6.04 -20.69 18.95
C ALA A 147 7.53 -20.55 18.65
N LEU A 148 8.31 -20.02 19.60
CA LEU A 148 9.77 -19.92 19.48
C LEU A 148 10.42 -21.31 19.36
N ARG A 149 10.11 -22.22 20.30
CA ARG A 149 10.61 -23.60 20.26
C ARG A 149 10.21 -24.34 18.99
N TYR A 150 8.99 -24.12 18.51
CA TYR A 150 8.52 -24.68 17.24
C TYR A 150 9.38 -24.20 16.06
N LEU A 151 9.65 -22.89 15.97
CA LEU A 151 10.50 -22.32 14.92
C LEU A 151 11.93 -22.81 14.99
N GLU A 152 12.55 -22.84 16.17
CA GLU A 152 13.91 -23.38 16.36
C GLU A 152 14.03 -24.81 15.84
N TYR A 153 13.08 -25.66 16.23
CA TYR A 153 13.05 -27.06 15.82
C TYR A 153 12.87 -27.21 14.30
N ARG A 154 12.01 -26.39 13.68
CA ARG A 154 11.76 -26.44 12.24
C ARG A 154 12.93 -25.87 11.44
N ALA A 155 13.52 -24.74 11.87
CA ALA A 155 14.69 -24.14 11.25
C ALA A 155 15.93 -25.04 11.30
N GLY A 156 16.05 -25.87 12.36
CA GLY A 156 17.11 -26.87 12.48
C GLY A 156 17.01 -28.05 11.49
N ARG A 157 15.89 -28.19 10.75
CA ARG A 157 15.60 -29.32 9.85
C ARG A 157 15.77 -28.97 8.38
N PHE A 158 16.99 -28.59 7.99
CA PHE A 158 17.34 -28.20 6.61
C PHE A 158 16.95 -29.21 5.50
N ASN A 159 16.78 -30.50 5.82
CA ASN A 159 16.44 -31.56 4.86
C ASN A 159 14.98 -32.08 4.96
N ALA A 160 14.13 -31.47 5.79
CA ALA A 160 12.70 -31.75 5.74
C ALA A 160 12.14 -30.95 4.54
N GLY A 161 11.52 -31.63 3.57
CA GLY A 161 11.03 -30.99 2.35
C GLY A 161 10.07 -29.81 2.59
N ALA A 162 9.59 -29.19 1.51
CA ALA A 162 8.68 -28.04 1.57
C ALA A 162 7.57 -28.27 2.61
N THR A 163 7.35 -27.28 3.49
CA THR A 163 6.38 -27.40 4.58
C THR A 163 4.96 -27.64 4.07
N GLY A 164 4.66 -27.19 2.85
CA GLY A 164 3.31 -27.14 2.30
C GLY A 164 2.44 -26.04 2.93
N LEU A 165 3.01 -25.24 3.84
CA LEU A 165 2.27 -24.28 4.67
C LEU A 165 2.47 -22.83 4.23
N LEU A 166 3.00 -22.62 3.03
CA LEU A 166 3.39 -21.33 2.45
C LEU A 166 4.43 -20.52 3.25
N TYR A 167 5.16 -21.13 4.20
CA TYR A 167 6.32 -20.50 4.81
C TYR A 167 7.48 -21.48 5.02
N GLU A 168 8.69 -20.94 5.02
CA GLU A 168 9.94 -21.67 5.23
C GLU A 168 10.71 -21.05 6.40
N PRO A 169 10.87 -21.76 7.54
CA PRO A 169 11.58 -21.23 8.69
C PRO A 169 13.10 -21.31 8.51
N PHE A 170 13.82 -20.31 9.01
CA PHE A 170 15.29 -20.24 9.04
C PHE A 170 15.79 -19.69 10.37
N ALA A 171 17.08 -19.86 10.64
CA ALA A 171 17.74 -19.36 11.86
C ALA A 171 18.95 -18.49 11.52
N LEU A 172 19.13 -17.42 12.29
CA LEU A 172 20.24 -16.47 12.22
C LEU A 172 21.06 -16.59 13.51
N ARG A 173 22.16 -17.34 13.45
CA ARG A 173 22.89 -17.77 14.64
C ARG A 173 23.57 -16.64 15.40
N ASP A 174 24.03 -15.61 14.70
CA ASP A 174 24.83 -14.54 15.32
C ASP A 174 24.00 -13.59 16.18
N CYS A 175 22.70 -13.46 15.90
CA CYS A 175 21.75 -12.66 16.69
C CYS A 175 20.73 -13.50 17.48
N ASN A 176 20.87 -14.83 17.51
CA ASN A 176 19.84 -15.75 18.02
C ASN A 176 18.45 -15.50 17.40
N GLY A 177 18.42 -14.96 16.18
CA GLY A 177 17.20 -14.65 15.46
C GLY A 177 16.60 -15.89 14.80
N LEU A 178 15.27 -15.92 14.73
CA LEU A 178 14.51 -16.88 13.96
C LEU A 178 13.78 -16.14 12.85
N GLY A 179 13.48 -16.79 11.74
CA GLY A 179 12.70 -16.13 10.70
C GLY A 179 11.90 -17.07 9.85
N CYS A 180 10.99 -16.49 9.07
CA CYS A 180 10.15 -17.17 8.11
C CYS A 180 10.24 -16.45 6.77
N LYS A 181 10.56 -17.20 5.72
CA LYS A 181 10.33 -16.77 4.34
C LYS A 181 8.89 -17.11 3.98
N LEU A 182 8.10 -16.10 3.69
CA LEU A 182 6.70 -16.24 3.30
C LEU A 182 6.60 -16.42 1.78
N ILE A 183 5.73 -17.34 1.36
CA ILE A 183 5.59 -17.81 -0.01
C ILE A 183 4.19 -17.42 -0.49
N GLY A 184 4.10 -16.95 -1.74
CA GLY A 184 2.80 -16.66 -2.34
C GLY A 184 2.09 -15.45 -1.72
N THR A 185 2.85 -14.47 -1.23
CA THR A 185 2.31 -13.22 -0.67
C THR A 185 1.78 -12.30 -1.79
N PRO A 186 0.77 -11.46 -1.53
CA PRO A 186 0.06 -11.34 -0.26
C PRO A 186 -0.96 -12.47 -0.03
N TRP A 187 -1.22 -12.85 1.23
CA TRP A 187 -2.22 -13.88 1.57
C TRP A 187 -3.66 -13.33 1.60
N THR A 188 -4.09 -12.71 0.50
CA THR A 188 -5.50 -12.38 0.26
C THR A 188 -6.23 -13.60 -0.30
N ASP A 189 -7.54 -13.72 -0.07
CA ASP A 189 -8.34 -14.82 -0.63
C ASP A 189 -8.24 -14.86 -2.16
N GLU A 190 -8.26 -13.71 -2.83
CA GLU A 190 -8.13 -13.63 -4.28
C GLU A 190 -6.78 -14.21 -4.76
N ASN A 191 -5.68 -13.86 -4.08
CA ASN A 191 -4.37 -14.34 -4.48
C ASN A 191 -4.20 -15.83 -4.16
N LEU A 192 -4.59 -16.28 -2.96
CA LEU A 192 -4.50 -17.68 -2.56
C LEU A 192 -5.37 -18.60 -3.43
N MET A 193 -6.55 -18.14 -3.86
CA MET A 193 -7.35 -18.87 -4.84
C MET A 193 -6.63 -19.06 -6.19
N LYS A 194 -5.74 -18.13 -6.58
CA LYS A 194 -4.94 -18.25 -7.83
C LYS A 194 -3.76 -19.21 -7.68
N ILE A 195 -3.11 -19.25 -6.51
CA ILE A 195 -1.87 -20.03 -6.32
C ILE A 195 -2.07 -21.40 -5.65
N GLU A 196 -3.01 -21.52 -4.71
CA GLU A 196 -3.31 -22.74 -3.95
C GLU A 196 -4.72 -23.30 -4.26
N GLY A 197 -5.60 -22.52 -4.91
CA GLY A 197 -6.97 -22.94 -5.21
C GLY A 197 -7.90 -22.94 -3.99
N SER A 198 -7.49 -22.33 -2.87
CA SER A 198 -8.28 -22.24 -1.65
C SER A 198 -8.10 -20.87 -0.95
N PRO A 199 -9.10 -20.41 -0.18
CA PRO A 199 -9.01 -19.13 0.56
C PRO A 199 -8.11 -19.26 1.80
N TYR A 200 -7.77 -18.12 2.42
CA TYR A 200 -6.91 -18.08 3.60
C TYR A 200 -7.45 -18.92 4.76
N THR A 201 -8.78 -19.01 4.93
CA THR A 201 -9.38 -19.83 5.99
C THR A 201 -8.96 -21.29 5.92
N SER A 202 -8.76 -21.84 4.72
CA SER A 202 -8.28 -23.22 4.53
C SER A 202 -6.81 -23.33 4.91
N LEU A 203 -5.96 -22.42 4.41
CA LEU A 203 -4.54 -22.37 4.74
C LEU A 203 -4.31 -22.24 6.26
N ARG A 204 -5.07 -21.36 6.92
CA ARG A 204 -5.01 -21.19 8.38
C ARG A 204 -5.29 -22.50 9.10
N GLN A 205 -6.33 -23.23 8.68
CA GLN A 205 -6.68 -24.50 9.29
C GLN A 205 -5.60 -25.55 9.05
N GLU A 206 -5.05 -25.65 7.83
CA GLU A 206 -3.95 -26.56 7.52
C GLU A 206 -2.69 -26.28 8.35
N GLN A 207 -2.35 -25.01 8.58
CA GLN A 207 -1.24 -24.61 9.45
C GLN A 207 -1.46 -25.06 10.90
N LEU A 208 -2.66 -24.88 11.42
CA LEU A 208 -3.03 -25.31 12.78
C LEU A 208 -3.05 -26.83 12.90
N ASP A 209 -3.63 -27.54 11.93
CA ASP A 209 -3.69 -29.00 11.89
C ASP A 209 -2.29 -29.63 11.77
N ALA A 210 -1.36 -28.93 11.12
CA ALA A 210 0.06 -29.30 11.06
C ALA A 210 0.84 -29.00 12.36
N GLY A 211 0.17 -28.47 13.39
CA GLY A 211 0.75 -28.16 14.69
C GLY A 211 1.54 -26.85 14.73
N THR A 212 1.29 -25.92 13.80
CA THR A 212 1.86 -24.56 13.88
C THR A 212 1.16 -23.82 15.02
N PRO A 213 1.89 -23.26 16.00
CA PRO A 213 1.29 -22.54 17.11
C PRO A 213 0.47 -21.33 16.65
N GLU A 214 -0.69 -21.09 17.28
CA GLU A 214 -1.65 -20.07 16.83
C GLU A 214 -1.05 -18.65 16.83
N ALA A 215 -0.25 -18.31 17.85
CA ALA A 215 0.46 -17.02 17.91
C ALA A 215 1.33 -16.78 16.68
N LEU A 216 2.01 -17.83 16.20
CA LEU A 216 2.82 -17.78 14.98
C LEU A 216 1.92 -17.64 13.73
N VAL A 217 0.88 -18.45 13.60
CA VAL A 217 -0.08 -18.38 12.47
C VAL A 217 -0.64 -16.96 12.31
N ASN A 218 -1.03 -16.33 13.42
CA ASN A 218 -1.62 -14.99 13.40
C ASN A 218 -0.62 -13.93 12.94
N VAL A 219 0.61 -13.92 13.45
CA VAL A 219 1.62 -12.93 13.01
C VAL A 219 2.09 -13.18 11.57
N LEU A 220 2.23 -14.45 11.14
CA LEU A 220 2.55 -14.79 9.76
C LEU A 220 1.47 -14.31 8.81
N TYR A 221 0.20 -14.44 9.18
CA TYR A 221 -0.91 -13.94 8.37
C TYR A 221 -0.88 -12.42 8.23
N LEU A 222 -0.72 -11.67 9.32
CA LEU A 222 -0.64 -10.22 9.26
C LEU A 222 0.52 -9.75 8.37
N ALA A 223 1.70 -10.35 8.53
CA ALA A 223 2.86 -10.06 7.70
C ALA A 223 2.60 -10.42 6.22
N ALA A 224 2.10 -11.62 5.95
CA ALA A 224 1.83 -12.06 4.59
C ALA A 224 0.74 -11.24 3.92
N LEU A 225 -0.28 -10.80 4.65
CA LEU A 225 -1.35 -9.94 4.12
C LEU A 225 -0.78 -8.59 3.65
N ALA A 226 0.23 -8.06 4.36
CA ALA A 226 0.96 -6.84 3.99
C ALA A 226 2.12 -7.09 3.00
N ASP A 227 2.10 -8.22 2.29
CA ASP A 227 3.10 -8.60 1.29
C ASP A 227 4.55 -8.68 1.81
N VAL A 228 4.72 -8.97 3.10
CA VAL A 228 6.03 -9.27 3.69
C VAL A 228 6.49 -10.65 3.21
N ARG A 229 7.73 -10.75 2.72
CA ARG A 229 8.35 -11.99 2.24
C ARG A 229 9.38 -12.59 3.20
N LEU A 230 9.97 -11.78 4.07
CA LEU A 230 10.91 -12.20 5.08
C LEU A 230 10.51 -11.59 6.42
N LEU A 231 10.15 -12.41 7.39
CA LEU A 231 9.87 -11.97 8.74
C LEU A 231 10.92 -12.55 9.67
N ILE A 232 11.66 -11.69 10.36
CA ILE A 232 12.70 -12.04 11.33
C ILE A 232 12.19 -11.66 12.72
N PHE A 233 12.30 -12.60 13.65
CA PHE A 233 12.09 -12.46 15.07
C PHE A 233 13.46 -12.42 15.73
N ASP A 234 13.88 -11.24 16.14
CA ASP A 234 15.18 -10.99 16.76
C ASP A 234 14.96 -10.56 18.22
N PRO A 235 15.63 -11.17 19.22
CA PRO A 235 15.46 -10.80 20.63
C PRO A 235 15.90 -9.36 20.95
N ASP A 236 16.80 -8.78 20.18
CA ASP A 236 17.32 -7.42 20.35
C ASP A 236 16.55 -6.38 19.51
N ALA A 237 15.63 -6.81 18.64
CA ALA A 237 14.80 -5.92 17.85
C ALA A 237 13.71 -5.24 18.68
N ALA A 238 13.26 -4.07 18.20
CA ALA A 238 12.15 -3.35 18.80
C ALA A 238 10.83 -4.12 18.66
N VAL A 239 9.95 -3.95 19.64
CA VAL A 239 8.55 -4.39 19.52
C VAL A 239 7.86 -3.57 18.42
N LEU A 240 7.03 -4.24 17.62
CA LEU A 240 6.18 -3.63 16.63
C LEU A 240 4.82 -3.31 17.26
N ASP A 241 4.55 -2.02 17.43
CA ASP A 241 3.29 -1.52 17.96
C ASP A 241 2.10 -2.07 17.16
N GLY A 242 1.06 -2.49 17.86
CA GLY A 242 -0.15 -3.09 17.25
C GLY A 242 -0.11 -4.60 17.10
N LEU A 243 1.02 -5.26 17.37
CA LEU A 243 1.07 -6.72 17.54
C LEU A 243 0.92 -7.12 19.00
N ALA A 244 0.40 -8.34 19.21
CA ALA A 244 0.35 -8.94 20.55
C ALA A 244 1.77 -9.13 21.11
N ILE A 245 1.92 -8.88 22.41
CA ILE A 245 3.16 -9.11 23.16
C ILE A 245 2.88 -10.22 24.17
N TYR A 246 3.76 -11.22 24.18
CA TYR A 246 3.73 -12.36 25.08
C TYR A 246 4.98 -12.26 25.95
N ASP A 247 4.91 -11.45 27.00
CA ASP A 247 5.95 -11.42 28.04
C ASP A 247 6.04 -12.81 28.70
N GLU A 248 7.25 -13.18 29.18
CA GLU A 248 7.46 -14.37 30.02
C GLU A 248 6.75 -14.30 31.38
#